data_AF-A0AA43XMC7-F1
#
_entry.id   AF-A0AA43XMC7-F1
#
_cell.length_a   1.000
_cell.length_b   1.000
_cell.length_c   1.000
_cell.angle_alpha   90.00
_cell.angle_beta   90.00
_cell.angle_gamma   90.00
#
_symmetry.space_group_name_H-M   'P 1'
#
loop_
_entity.id
_entity.type
_entity.pdbx_description
1 polymer ?
#
loop_
_entity_poly.entity_id
_entity_poly.type
_entity_poly.pdbx_seq_one_letter_code
_entity_poly.pdbx_strand_id
1 'polypeptide(L)'
;MEKGFFITLEGTDGAGKSTQMKYLKTFFEEKGYPVLLTREPGGTAIGEKIRELILDNANEEMKDKTEALLYAAARAQHVEEVILPALQEGKVVLCDRFVDSSIVYQGEARSIGRESIEDINHFATGGLSPNLTLWFDLPPEEGLKRVASGGKVDRLEKEALHFHQKVYEGYQTLKNKHPHRIKAVDGKKSIDEMRREIRGIVIKKLKEVYGMKLVIAIVNDEDANKLLDSLTENRHRVTKLATTGGFLKAGNTTFLIGTEDDQVDQVMDIIKDKCETRKQVATSPAPVSGTTGVYVPHPIEVNVGGATVFVVDVEKHFKI
;
A
#
# COMPACT_ATOMS: atom_id res chain seq x y z
N MET A 1 -13.36 -5.91 -5.52
CA MET A 1 -12.02 -6.28 -5.01
C MET A 1 -12.24 -7.28 -3.89
N GLU A 2 -11.36 -8.29 -3.73
CA GLU A 2 -11.50 -9.23 -2.59
C GLU A 2 -11.15 -8.57 -1.25
N LYS A 3 -10.32 -7.51 -1.26
CA LYS A 3 -10.07 -6.60 -0.12
C LYS A 3 -10.32 -5.15 -0.53
N GLY A 4 -10.89 -4.34 0.36
CA GLY A 4 -11.14 -2.92 0.11
C GLY A 4 -9.85 -2.09 0.02
N PHE A 5 -9.98 -0.87 -0.47
CA PHE A 5 -8.85 0.04 -0.70
C PHE A 5 -9.05 1.35 0.07
N PHE A 6 -8.12 1.66 0.97
CA PHE A 6 -8.23 2.81 1.86
C PHE A 6 -7.37 3.99 1.37
N ILE A 7 -8.00 5.11 1.05
CA ILE A 7 -7.36 6.35 0.62
C ILE A 7 -7.68 7.46 1.63
N THR A 8 -6.65 8.14 2.13
CA THR A 8 -6.82 9.36 2.93
C THR A 8 -6.43 10.59 2.14
N LEU A 9 -7.10 11.70 2.40
CA LEU A 9 -6.79 13.01 1.84
C LEU A 9 -6.33 13.91 2.98
N GLU A 10 -5.11 14.43 2.87
CA GLU A 10 -4.45 15.21 3.92
C GLU A 10 -3.99 16.56 3.38
N GLY A 11 -3.79 17.52 4.27
CA GLY A 11 -3.30 18.86 3.91
C GLY A 11 -4.07 19.98 4.59
N THR A 12 -3.63 21.21 4.32
CA THR A 12 -4.23 22.42 4.88
C THR A 12 -5.65 22.65 4.37
N ASP A 13 -6.43 23.45 5.08
CA ASP A 13 -7.77 23.82 4.62
C ASP A 13 -7.68 24.80 3.46
N GLY A 14 -8.66 24.73 2.55
CA GLY A 14 -8.58 25.42 1.24
C GLY A 14 -7.71 24.73 0.19
N ALA A 15 -7.06 23.60 0.50
CA ALA A 15 -6.21 22.86 -0.45
C ALA A 15 -7.00 22.09 -1.53
N GLY A 16 -8.32 22.02 -1.45
CA GLY A 16 -9.18 21.37 -2.46
C GLY A 16 -9.51 19.90 -2.19
N LYS A 17 -9.20 19.39 -0.98
CA LYS A 17 -9.48 18.01 -0.54
C LYS A 17 -10.90 17.55 -0.88
N SER A 18 -11.92 18.28 -0.41
CA SER A 18 -13.33 17.89 -0.59
C SER A 18 -13.75 17.87 -2.07
N THR A 19 -13.22 18.77 -2.90
CA THR A 19 -13.48 18.79 -4.35
C THR A 19 -12.91 17.55 -5.02
N GLN A 20 -11.68 17.18 -4.69
CA GLN A 20 -11.02 16.03 -5.28
C GLN A 20 -11.56 14.70 -4.73
N MET A 21 -12.00 14.67 -3.48
CA MET A 21 -12.68 13.53 -2.88
C MET A 21 -13.97 13.17 -3.61
N LYS A 22 -14.78 14.17 -3.95
CA LYS A 22 -16.00 13.98 -4.78
C LYS A 22 -15.65 13.44 -6.16
N TYR A 23 -14.60 13.99 -6.78
CA TYR A 23 -14.10 13.48 -8.05
C TYR A 23 -13.67 12.01 -7.97
N LEU A 24 -12.90 11.64 -6.94
CA LEU A 24 -12.46 10.26 -6.73
C LEU A 24 -13.63 9.31 -6.53
N LYS A 25 -14.65 9.71 -5.77
CA LYS A 25 -15.89 8.94 -5.63
C LYS A 25 -16.48 8.60 -6.98
N THR A 26 -16.74 9.62 -7.81
CA THR A 26 -17.29 9.42 -9.16
C THR A 26 -16.39 8.53 -10.00
N PHE A 27 -15.07 8.76 -9.98
CA PHE A 27 -14.11 7.95 -10.72
C PHE A 27 -14.15 6.46 -10.37
N PHE A 28 -14.30 6.11 -9.10
CA PHE A 28 -14.39 4.72 -8.65
C PHE A 28 -15.76 4.10 -8.94
N GLU A 29 -16.84 4.86 -8.73
CA GLU A 29 -18.21 4.41 -9.03
C GLU A 29 -18.42 4.14 -10.52
N GLU A 30 -17.88 4.99 -11.41
CA GLU A 30 -17.88 4.78 -12.87
C GLU A 30 -17.14 3.50 -13.28
N LYS A 31 -16.24 2.99 -12.43
CA LYS A 31 -15.54 1.72 -12.63
C LYS A 31 -16.19 0.54 -11.92
N GLY A 32 -17.39 0.73 -11.35
CA GLY A 32 -18.16 -0.32 -10.68
C GLY A 32 -17.68 -0.67 -9.27
N TYR A 33 -16.84 0.18 -8.65
CA TYR A 33 -16.42 -0.04 -7.27
C TYR A 33 -17.36 0.68 -6.29
N PRO A 34 -17.86 0.01 -5.25
CA PRO A 34 -18.59 0.68 -4.18
C PRO A 34 -17.64 1.59 -3.38
N VAL A 35 -18.08 2.81 -3.09
CA VAL A 35 -17.27 3.84 -2.42
C VAL A 35 -17.94 4.30 -1.14
N LEU A 36 -17.17 4.35 -0.06
CA LEU A 36 -17.53 5.02 1.18
C LEU A 36 -16.78 6.34 1.30
N LEU A 37 -17.50 7.43 1.55
CA LEU A 37 -16.92 8.71 1.96
C LEU A 37 -17.03 8.85 3.47
N THR A 38 -15.96 9.28 4.13
CA THR A 38 -15.98 9.61 5.54
C THR A 38 -14.94 10.69 5.91
N ARG A 39 -14.87 11.13 7.16
CA ARG A 39 -13.95 12.18 7.64
C ARG A 39 -13.54 11.98 9.09
N GLU A 40 -12.42 12.60 9.46
CA GLU A 40 -11.98 12.67 10.86
C GLU A 40 -11.66 14.09 11.35
N PRO A 41 -11.84 14.37 12.65
CA PRO A 41 -12.56 13.53 13.61
C PRO A 41 -14.06 13.53 13.26
N GLY A 42 -14.79 12.44 13.51
CA GLY A 42 -16.18 12.30 13.08
C GLY A 42 -16.49 10.91 12.51
N GLY A 43 -17.48 10.83 11.64
CA GLY A 43 -17.83 9.61 10.89
C GLY A 43 -18.74 8.62 11.62
N THR A 44 -18.93 8.78 12.93
CA THR A 44 -19.86 7.99 13.76
C THR A 44 -20.60 8.90 14.72
N ALA A 45 -21.71 8.43 15.31
CA ALA A 45 -22.48 9.23 16.26
C ALA A 45 -21.65 9.66 17.49
N ILE A 46 -20.74 8.80 17.97
CA ILE A 46 -19.79 9.13 19.05
C ILE A 46 -18.68 10.05 18.52
N GLY A 47 -18.13 9.75 17.35
CA GLY A 47 -17.07 10.54 16.72
C GLY A 47 -17.49 11.99 16.45
N GLU A 48 -18.74 12.23 16.06
CA GLU A 48 -19.28 13.58 15.85
C GLU A 48 -19.39 14.37 17.18
N LYS A 49 -19.81 13.74 18.27
CA LYS A 49 -19.81 14.39 19.60
C LYS A 49 -18.41 14.78 20.04
N ILE A 50 -17.43 13.91 19.80
CA ILE A 50 -16.03 14.21 20.11
C ILE A 50 -15.51 15.33 19.20
N ARG A 51 -15.86 15.32 17.91
CA ARG A 51 -15.53 16.39 16.96
C ARG A 51 -16.05 17.74 17.45
N GLU A 52 -17.30 17.81 17.91
CA GLU A 52 -17.88 19.03 18.47
C GLU A 52 -17.02 19.56 19.63
N LEU A 53 -16.62 18.70 20.58
CA LEU A 53 -15.76 19.10 21.69
C LEU A 53 -14.38 19.63 21.22
N ILE A 54 -13.76 18.96 20.26
CA ILE A 54 -12.42 19.33 19.76
C ILE A 54 -12.43 20.68 19.04
N LEU A 55 -13.46 20.94 18.23
CA LEU A 55 -13.51 22.09 17.32
C LEU A 55 -14.22 23.31 17.93
N ASP A 56 -14.94 23.14 19.04
CA ASP A 56 -15.63 24.24 19.71
C ASP A 56 -14.64 25.29 20.21
N ASN A 57 -14.87 26.52 19.75
CA ASN A 57 -14.11 27.71 20.12
C ASN A 57 -14.30 28.11 21.59
N ALA A 58 -15.28 27.55 22.31
CA ALA A 58 -15.44 27.76 23.74
C ALA A 58 -14.42 26.97 24.59
N ASN A 59 -13.80 25.92 24.03
CA ASN A 59 -12.92 25.00 24.75
C ASN A 59 -11.42 25.38 24.62
N GLU A 60 -11.08 26.66 24.78
CA GLU A 60 -9.70 27.17 24.62
C GLU A 60 -8.76 26.65 25.73
N GLU A 61 -9.29 26.19 26.85
CA GLU A 61 -8.54 25.62 27.97
C GLU A 61 -8.04 24.19 27.73
N MET A 62 -8.52 23.53 26.67
CA MET A 62 -8.16 22.17 26.31
C MET A 62 -6.64 22.01 26.18
N LYS A 63 -6.08 21.05 26.89
CA LYS A 63 -4.64 20.74 26.82
C LYS A 63 -4.34 19.87 25.61
N ASP A 64 -3.15 20.05 25.04
CA ASP A 64 -2.69 19.34 23.82
C ASP A 64 -2.80 17.81 23.93
N LYS A 65 -2.46 17.24 25.10
CA LYS A 65 -2.60 15.79 25.34
C LYS A 65 -4.07 15.36 25.37
N THR A 66 -4.96 16.18 25.91
CA THR A 66 -6.41 15.93 25.88
C THR A 66 -6.93 15.94 24.44
N GLU A 67 -6.51 16.94 23.64
CA GLU A 67 -6.83 17.01 22.21
C GLU A 67 -6.40 15.73 21.48
N ALA A 68 -5.15 15.30 21.65
CA ALA A 68 -4.61 14.10 21.02
C ALA A 68 -5.39 12.82 21.39
N LEU A 69 -5.73 12.65 22.67
CA LEU A 69 -6.49 11.50 23.15
C LEU A 69 -7.94 11.50 22.63
N LEU A 70 -8.58 12.67 22.52
CA LEU A 70 -9.92 12.79 21.94
C LEU A 70 -9.90 12.43 20.44
N TYR A 71 -8.90 12.89 19.69
CA TYR A 71 -8.72 12.47 18.30
C TYR A 71 -8.59 10.95 18.16
N ALA A 72 -7.75 10.34 19.00
CA ALA A 72 -7.57 8.89 19.01
C ALA A 72 -8.85 8.13 19.40
N ALA A 73 -9.60 8.63 20.39
CA ALA A 73 -10.87 8.04 20.80
C ALA A 73 -11.93 8.09 19.69
N ALA A 74 -12.08 9.24 19.01
CA ALA A 74 -12.99 9.35 17.87
C ALA A 74 -12.61 8.40 16.73
N ARG A 75 -11.30 8.30 16.46
CA ARG A 75 -10.73 7.41 15.45
C ARG A 75 -10.95 5.93 15.74
N ALA A 76 -10.76 5.50 16.99
CA ALA A 76 -10.99 4.10 17.38
C ALA A 76 -12.43 3.68 17.05
N GLN A 77 -13.41 4.50 17.44
CA GLN A 77 -14.81 4.24 17.11
C GLN A 77 -15.05 4.20 15.59
N HIS A 78 -14.47 5.17 14.87
CA HIS A 78 -14.67 5.30 13.43
C HIS A 78 -14.06 4.14 12.64
N VAL A 79 -12.90 3.64 13.06
CA VAL A 79 -12.27 2.48 12.44
C VAL A 79 -13.12 1.24 12.63
N GLU A 80 -13.51 0.93 13.86
CA GLU A 80 -14.25 -0.29 14.20
C GLU A 80 -15.67 -0.32 13.61
N GLU A 81 -16.38 0.82 13.66
CA GLU A 81 -17.79 0.88 13.24
C GLU A 81 -17.96 1.04 11.73
N VAL A 82 -17.03 1.72 11.06
CA VAL A 82 -17.25 2.23 9.70
C VAL A 82 -16.16 1.80 8.72
N ILE A 83 -14.88 2.12 9.01
CA ILE A 83 -13.81 1.92 8.02
C ILE A 83 -13.51 0.44 7.83
N LEU A 84 -13.27 -0.30 8.92
CA LEU A 84 -12.87 -1.70 8.84
C LEU A 84 -13.96 -2.58 8.21
N PRO A 85 -15.25 -2.48 8.59
CA PRO A 85 -16.31 -3.22 7.92
C PRO A 85 -16.40 -2.90 6.42
N ALA A 86 -16.28 -1.62 6.04
CA ALA A 86 -16.33 -1.23 4.64
C ALA A 86 -15.16 -1.82 3.82
N LEU A 87 -13.96 -1.87 4.39
CA LEU A 87 -12.80 -2.48 3.75
C LEU A 87 -12.97 -4.00 3.61
N GLN A 88 -13.55 -4.67 4.62
CA GLN A 88 -13.85 -6.11 4.55
C GLN A 88 -14.88 -6.43 3.47
N GLU A 89 -15.82 -5.52 3.21
CA GLU A 89 -16.79 -5.62 2.10
C GLU A 89 -16.19 -5.30 0.72
N GLY A 90 -14.89 -5.02 0.62
CA GLY A 90 -14.23 -4.73 -0.65
C GLY A 90 -14.49 -3.32 -1.18
N LYS A 91 -14.96 -2.38 -0.34
CA LYS A 91 -15.23 -0.98 -0.73
C LYS A 91 -13.95 -0.17 -0.83
N VAL A 92 -13.98 0.87 -1.67
CA VAL A 92 -13.00 1.95 -1.61
C VAL A 92 -13.44 2.93 -0.52
N VAL A 93 -12.62 3.08 0.51
CA VAL A 93 -12.87 4.07 1.57
C VAL A 93 -12.05 5.31 1.28
N LEU A 94 -12.72 6.44 1.07
CA LEU A 94 -12.10 7.75 0.96
C LEU A 94 -12.35 8.48 2.29
N CYS A 95 -11.28 8.89 2.98
CA CYS A 95 -11.38 9.59 4.27
C CYS A 95 -10.69 10.95 4.22
N ASP A 96 -11.40 12.01 4.59
CA ASP A 96 -10.83 13.34 4.80
C ASP A 96 -10.15 13.36 6.17
N ARG A 97 -8.80 13.40 6.16
CA ARG A 97 -7.90 13.23 7.31
C ARG A 97 -7.91 11.84 7.97
N PHE A 98 -6.78 11.45 8.55
CA PHE A 98 -6.62 10.25 9.37
C PHE A 98 -5.45 10.41 10.35
N VAL A 99 -4.70 9.34 10.64
CA VAL A 99 -3.56 9.33 11.58
C VAL A 99 -2.44 10.30 11.18
N ASP A 100 -2.19 10.51 9.88
CA ASP A 100 -1.14 11.44 9.42
C ASP A 100 -1.40 12.86 9.91
N SER A 101 -2.67 13.32 9.90
CA SER A 101 -3.08 14.56 10.56
C SER A 101 -2.71 14.59 12.03
N SER A 102 -2.91 13.51 12.80
CA SER A 102 -2.56 13.51 14.22
C SER A 102 -1.05 13.59 14.47
N ILE A 103 -0.26 12.86 13.68
CA ILE A 103 1.21 12.90 13.79
C ILE A 103 1.71 14.33 13.56
N VAL A 104 1.16 15.02 12.56
CA VAL A 104 1.58 16.37 12.22
C VAL A 104 1.08 17.41 13.22
N TYR A 105 -0.23 17.47 13.48
CA TYR A 105 -0.81 18.51 14.31
C TYR A 105 -0.43 18.32 15.77
N GLN A 106 -0.67 17.13 16.33
CA GLN A 106 -0.41 16.87 17.74
C GLN A 106 1.04 16.45 18.01
N GLY A 107 1.63 15.62 17.14
CA GLY A 107 2.99 15.13 17.34
C GLY A 107 4.05 16.22 17.14
N GLU A 108 3.94 16.97 16.04
CA GLU A 108 4.95 17.95 15.65
C GLU A 108 4.56 19.38 16.04
N ALA A 109 3.40 19.88 15.59
CA ALA A 109 3.04 21.28 15.80
C ALA A 109 2.74 21.63 17.27
N ARG A 110 2.06 20.73 18.01
CA ARG A 110 1.89 20.79 19.48
C ARG A 110 3.09 20.24 20.27
N SER A 111 4.08 19.65 19.57
CA SER A 111 5.32 19.13 20.18
C SER A 111 5.09 18.08 21.29
N ILE A 112 4.02 17.27 21.20
CA ILE A 112 3.79 16.14 22.11
C ILE A 112 4.82 15.02 21.90
N GLY A 113 5.38 14.93 20.69
CA GLY A 113 6.30 13.88 20.28
C GLY A 113 5.62 12.88 19.36
N ARG A 114 6.26 12.61 18.22
CA ARG A 114 5.73 11.74 17.17
C ARG A 114 5.46 10.31 17.66
N GLU A 115 6.42 9.71 18.36
CA GLU A 115 6.32 8.31 18.83
C GLU A 115 5.09 8.10 19.71
N SER A 116 4.88 8.96 20.71
CA SER A 116 3.68 8.92 21.56
C SER A 116 2.37 8.97 20.76
N ILE A 117 2.32 9.78 19.69
CA ILE A 117 1.13 9.89 18.85
C ILE A 117 0.98 8.68 17.92
N GLU A 118 2.08 8.16 17.37
CA GLU A 118 2.09 6.92 16.59
C GLU A 118 1.59 5.75 17.44
N ASP A 119 2.05 5.60 18.68
CA ASP A 119 1.65 4.53 19.59
C ASP A 119 0.17 4.57 19.96
N ILE A 120 -0.33 5.74 20.38
CA ILE A 120 -1.75 5.90 20.75
C ILE A 120 -2.65 5.61 19.53
N ASN A 121 -2.23 6.03 18.34
CA ASN A 121 -3.01 5.79 17.13
C ASN A 121 -2.89 4.35 16.63
N HIS A 122 -1.73 3.69 16.80
CA HIS A 122 -1.59 2.28 16.50
C HIS A 122 -2.55 1.44 17.35
N PHE A 123 -2.65 1.77 18.64
CA PHE A 123 -3.65 1.18 19.53
C PHE A 123 -5.08 1.48 19.06
N ALA A 124 -5.39 2.75 18.74
CA ALA A 124 -6.72 3.15 18.32
C ALA A 124 -7.18 2.49 17.01
N THR A 125 -6.27 2.24 16.06
CA THR A 125 -6.62 1.71 14.74
C THR A 125 -6.39 0.20 14.59
N GLY A 126 -5.87 -0.47 15.61
CA GLY A 126 -5.42 -1.86 15.51
C GLY A 126 -4.32 -2.06 14.45
N GLY A 127 -3.53 -1.01 14.20
CA GLY A 127 -2.50 -1.00 13.15
C GLY A 127 -3.02 -0.76 11.73
N LEU A 128 -4.30 -0.45 11.53
CA LEU A 128 -4.83 -0.09 10.20
C LEU A 128 -4.10 1.14 9.65
N SER A 129 -3.59 1.02 8.43
CA SER A 129 -2.90 2.08 7.69
C SER A 129 -3.49 2.23 6.28
N PRO A 130 -3.59 3.46 5.73
CA PRO A 130 -4.09 3.66 4.37
C PRO A 130 -3.25 2.94 3.32
N ASN A 131 -3.86 2.49 2.23
CA ASN A 131 -3.08 2.05 1.06
C ASN A 131 -2.44 3.25 0.35
N LEU A 132 -3.09 4.41 0.40
CA LEU A 132 -2.65 5.65 -0.22
C LEU A 132 -3.04 6.86 0.63
N THR A 133 -2.14 7.81 0.73
CA THR A 133 -2.45 9.13 1.27
C THR A 133 -2.10 10.19 0.24
N LEU A 134 -3.10 10.97 -0.15
CA LEU A 134 -2.94 12.12 -1.03
C LEU A 134 -2.75 13.35 -0.15
N TRP A 135 -1.50 13.80 -0.03
CA TRP A 135 -1.19 15.04 0.66
C TRP A 135 -1.23 16.21 -0.31
N PHE A 136 -2.14 17.16 -0.06
CA PHE A 136 -2.29 18.35 -0.86
C PHE A 136 -1.26 19.39 -0.44
N ASP A 137 -0.23 19.51 -1.27
CA ASP A 137 0.92 20.39 -1.07
C ASP A 137 0.52 21.83 -1.41
N LEU A 138 0.04 22.55 -0.40
CA LEU A 138 -0.33 23.95 -0.47
C LEU A 138 0.24 24.71 0.74
N PRO A 139 1.09 25.74 0.52
CA PRO A 139 1.59 26.57 1.60
C PRO A 139 0.46 27.18 2.44
N PRO A 140 0.59 27.23 3.78
CA PRO A 140 -0.44 27.76 4.67
C PRO A 140 -0.94 29.16 4.29
N GLU A 141 -0.06 30.04 3.85
CA GLU A 141 -0.40 31.41 3.45
C GLU A 141 -1.36 31.45 2.25
N GLU A 142 -1.25 30.48 1.33
CA GLU A 142 -2.17 30.33 0.20
C GLU A 142 -3.49 29.66 0.62
N GLY A 143 -3.43 28.67 1.51
CA GLY A 143 -4.61 28.00 2.06
C GLY A 143 -5.51 28.95 2.84
N LEU A 144 -4.92 29.72 3.77
CA LEU A 144 -5.64 30.71 4.57
C LEU A 144 -6.34 31.78 3.70
N LYS A 145 -5.70 32.22 2.61
CA LYS A 145 -6.33 33.16 1.64
C LYS A 145 -7.58 32.56 0.99
N ARG A 146 -7.62 31.25 0.76
CA ARG A 146 -8.78 30.56 0.17
C ARG A 146 -9.90 30.35 1.19
N VAL A 147 -9.57 30.17 2.47
CA VAL A 147 -10.55 29.95 3.56
C VAL A 147 -11.16 31.25 4.08
N ALA A 148 -10.39 32.34 4.08
CA ALA A 148 -10.83 33.67 4.55
C ALA A 148 -12.08 34.23 3.84
N SER A 149 -12.49 33.65 2.71
CA SER A 149 -13.67 34.06 1.94
C SER A 149 -14.95 33.27 2.24
N GLY A 150 -14.94 32.26 3.13
CA GLY A 150 -15.98 31.22 3.10
C GLY A 150 -16.54 30.61 4.39
N GLY A 151 -16.11 30.95 5.61
CA GLY A 151 -16.67 30.26 6.78
C GLY A 151 -16.28 30.74 8.17
N LYS A 152 -16.91 30.13 9.19
CA LYS A 152 -16.52 30.23 10.61
C LYS A 152 -15.22 29.45 10.82
N VAL A 153 -14.26 30.11 11.45
CA VAL A 153 -12.95 29.56 11.84
C VAL A 153 -13.12 28.70 13.09
N ASP A 154 -12.67 27.44 13.05
CA ASP A 154 -12.69 26.56 14.22
C ASP A 154 -11.50 26.79 15.18
N ARG A 155 -11.49 26.10 16.33
CA ARG A 155 -10.45 26.28 17.38
C ARG A 155 -9.03 26.05 16.85
N LEU A 156 -8.82 25.11 15.93
CA LEU A 156 -7.51 24.80 15.37
C LEU A 156 -7.12 25.78 14.25
N GLU A 157 -8.11 26.25 13.48
CA GLU A 157 -7.89 27.26 12.44
C GLU A 157 -7.59 28.66 13.02
N LYS A 158 -7.85 28.90 14.32
CA LYS A 158 -7.46 30.13 15.03
C LYS A 158 -5.98 30.19 15.41
N GLU A 159 -5.25 29.09 15.26
CA GLU A 159 -3.83 29.04 15.60
C GLU A 159 -2.99 30.03 14.78
N ALA A 160 -1.84 30.44 15.34
CA ALA A 160 -0.97 31.39 14.66
C ALA A 160 -0.39 30.81 13.35
N LEU A 161 -0.03 31.66 12.39
CA LEU A 161 0.58 31.22 11.11
C LEU A 161 1.77 30.26 11.30
N HIS A 162 2.59 30.51 12.32
CA HIS A 162 3.72 29.64 12.67
C HIS A 162 3.30 28.20 13.03
N PHE A 163 2.13 28.01 13.64
CA PHE A 163 1.58 26.67 13.89
C PHE A 163 1.25 25.97 12.56
N HIS A 164 0.60 26.67 11.63
CA HIS A 164 0.29 26.10 10.32
C HIS A 164 1.54 25.83 9.47
N GLN A 165 2.60 26.64 9.62
CA GLN A 165 3.90 26.38 8.99
C GLN A 165 4.52 25.08 9.52
N LYS A 166 4.53 24.86 10.84
CA LYS A 166 4.96 23.58 11.43
C LYS A 166 4.15 22.40 10.92
N VAL A 167 2.84 22.57 10.78
CA VAL A 167 1.97 21.52 10.20
C VAL A 167 2.40 21.19 8.77
N TYR A 168 2.62 22.20 7.94
CA TYR A 168 3.07 22.00 6.56
C TYR A 168 4.43 21.29 6.48
N GLU A 169 5.41 21.73 7.27
CA GLU A 169 6.74 21.11 7.38
C GLU A 169 6.65 19.65 7.86
N GLY A 170 5.73 19.35 8.77
CA GLY A 170 5.52 17.99 9.26
C GLY A 170 4.97 17.05 8.19
N TYR A 171 4.07 17.53 7.33
CA TYR A 171 3.63 16.74 6.17
C TYR A 171 4.75 16.51 5.16
N GLN A 172 5.60 17.52 4.89
CA GLN A 172 6.78 17.35 4.04
C GLN A 172 7.69 16.24 4.59
N THR A 173 7.92 16.26 5.90
CA THR A 173 8.70 15.23 6.60
C THR A 173 8.07 13.85 6.49
N LEU A 174 6.76 13.73 6.72
CA LEU A 174 6.04 12.46 6.58
C LEU A 174 6.08 11.91 5.17
N LYS A 175 5.86 12.73 4.15
CA LYS A 175 5.97 12.33 2.75
C LYS A 175 7.33 11.72 2.45
N ASN A 176 8.41 12.34 2.92
CA ASN A 176 9.77 11.86 2.70
C ASN A 176 10.06 10.56 3.46
N LYS A 177 9.46 10.35 4.63
CA LYS A 177 9.58 9.11 5.41
C LYS A 177 8.75 7.95 4.87
N HIS A 178 7.58 8.23 4.30
CA HIS A 178 6.66 7.22 3.76
C HIS A 178 6.37 7.42 2.26
N PRO A 179 7.40 7.50 1.40
CA PRO A 179 7.22 7.85 -0.01
C PRO A 179 6.45 6.78 -0.80
N HIS A 180 6.34 5.56 -0.26
CA HIS A 180 5.57 4.47 -0.86
C HIS A 180 4.05 4.65 -0.70
N ARG A 181 3.58 5.30 0.39
CA ARG A 181 2.17 5.47 0.73
C ARG A 181 1.69 6.91 0.58
N ILE A 182 2.51 7.89 0.96
CA ILE A 182 2.15 9.31 0.94
C ILE A 182 2.64 9.94 -0.36
N LYS A 183 1.70 10.48 -1.14
CA LYS A 183 1.95 11.12 -2.43
C LYS A 183 1.48 12.57 -2.38
N ALA A 184 2.39 13.48 -2.73
CA ALA A 184 2.07 14.90 -2.83
C ALA A 184 1.23 15.16 -4.09
N VAL A 185 0.25 16.04 -3.98
CA VAL A 185 -0.53 16.62 -5.06
C VAL A 185 -0.35 18.12 -4.98
N ASP A 186 0.11 18.75 -6.05
CA ASP A 186 0.34 20.20 -6.07
C ASP A 186 -1.00 20.96 -5.94
N GLY A 187 -1.23 21.58 -4.78
CA GLY A 187 -2.47 22.30 -4.46
C GLY A 187 -2.58 23.67 -5.12
N LYS A 188 -1.54 24.13 -5.83
CA LYS A 188 -1.53 25.40 -6.59
C LYS A 188 -2.14 25.25 -7.98
N LYS A 189 -2.19 24.03 -8.50
CA LYS A 189 -2.75 23.73 -9.83
C LYS A 189 -4.25 23.97 -9.89
N SER A 190 -4.76 24.08 -11.11
CA SER A 190 -6.20 24.11 -11.33
C SER A 190 -6.87 22.80 -10.89
N ILE A 191 -8.19 22.85 -10.68
CA ILE A 191 -8.98 21.67 -10.29
C ILE A 191 -8.78 20.50 -11.28
N ASP A 192 -8.78 20.77 -12.59
CA ASP A 192 -8.65 19.74 -13.61
C ASP A 192 -7.24 19.17 -13.73
N GLU A 193 -6.21 19.99 -13.51
CA GLU A 193 -4.84 19.50 -13.42
C GLU A 193 -4.64 18.59 -12.20
N MET A 194 -5.14 18.99 -11.03
CA MET A 194 -5.12 18.13 -9.84
C MET A 194 -5.87 16.81 -10.08
N ARG A 195 -7.03 16.83 -10.76
CA ARG A 195 -7.78 15.61 -11.10
C ARG A 195 -6.94 14.64 -11.94
N ARG A 196 -6.23 15.15 -12.96
CA ARG A 196 -5.37 14.32 -13.82
C ARG A 196 -4.21 13.71 -13.03
N GLU A 197 -3.57 14.52 -12.19
CA GLU A 197 -2.46 14.08 -11.33
C GLU A 197 -2.91 12.99 -10.35
N ILE A 198 -3.99 13.26 -9.60
CA ILE A 198 -4.59 12.31 -8.65
C ILE A 198 -4.97 11.01 -9.35
N ARG A 199 -5.60 11.07 -10.52
CA ARG A 199 -5.95 9.88 -11.30
C ARG A 199 -4.73 9.03 -11.62
N GLY A 200 -3.64 9.67 -12.06
CA GLY A 200 -2.38 8.99 -12.37
C GLY A 200 -1.80 8.29 -11.14
N ILE A 201 -1.77 8.98 -10.00
CA ILE A 201 -1.29 8.44 -8.72
C ILE A 201 -2.14 7.24 -8.29
N VAL A 202 -3.47 7.37 -8.30
CA VAL A 202 -4.39 6.31 -7.88
C VAL A 202 -4.29 5.09 -8.78
N ILE A 203 -4.28 5.26 -10.10
CA ILE A 203 -4.13 4.13 -11.03
C ILE A 203 -2.81 3.40 -10.80
N LYS A 204 -1.71 4.15 -10.63
CA LYS A 204 -0.42 3.56 -10.32
C LYS A 204 -0.49 2.78 -9.00
N LYS A 205 -1.08 3.34 -7.95
CA LYS A 205 -1.16 2.68 -6.65
C LYS A 205 -2.05 1.45 -6.66
N LEU A 206 -3.16 1.47 -7.40
CA LEU A 206 -4.01 0.30 -7.59
C LEU A 206 -3.27 -0.83 -8.31
N LYS A 207 -2.40 -0.51 -9.27
CA LYS A 207 -1.52 -1.52 -9.91
C LYS A 207 -0.47 -2.06 -8.96
N GLU A 208 0.10 -1.24 -8.09
CA GLU A 208 1.05 -1.71 -7.06
C GLU A 208 0.38 -2.63 -6.02
N VAL A 209 -0.90 -2.39 -5.70
CA VAL A 209 -1.59 -3.13 -4.63
C VAL A 209 -2.38 -4.33 -5.15
N TYR A 210 -2.96 -4.25 -6.34
CA TYR A 210 -3.80 -5.32 -6.92
C TYR A 210 -3.33 -5.76 -8.31
N GLY A 211 -2.13 -5.35 -8.73
CA GLY A 211 -1.56 -5.81 -9.99
C GLY A 211 -1.29 -7.30 -9.90
N MET A 212 -1.84 -8.07 -10.84
CA MET A 212 -1.51 -9.48 -10.92
C MET A 212 -0.14 -9.64 -11.57
N LYS A 213 0.66 -10.53 -11.02
CA LYS A 213 1.91 -11.03 -11.58
C LYS A 213 1.77 -12.51 -11.88
N LEU A 214 2.48 -12.93 -12.91
CA LEU A 214 2.71 -14.33 -13.21
C LEU A 214 4.17 -14.64 -12.88
N VAL A 215 4.38 -15.42 -11.82
CA VAL A 215 5.69 -15.98 -11.50
C VAL A 215 5.83 -17.33 -12.21
N ILE A 216 6.84 -17.46 -13.05
CA ILE A 216 7.18 -18.68 -13.78
C ILE A 216 8.45 -19.24 -13.14
N ALA A 217 8.35 -20.35 -12.42
CA ALA A 217 9.49 -20.97 -11.76
C ALA A 217 9.80 -22.33 -12.42
N ILE A 218 10.99 -22.44 -13.01
CA ILE A 218 11.52 -23.70 -13.56
C ILE A 218 12.45 -24.28 -12.50
N VAL A 219 12.04 -25.40 -11.91
CA VAL A 219 12.74 -26.04 -10.80
C VAL A 219 13.08 -27.48 -11.13
N ASN A 220 13.98 -28.08 -10.38
CA ASN A 220 14.28 -29.50 -10.50
C ASN A 220 13.11 -30.36 -9.99
N ASP A 221 12.85 -31.51 -10.63
CA ASP A 221 11.78 -32.41 -10.23
C ASP A 221 11.91 -32.92 -8.78
N GLU A 222 13.13 -33.02 -8.24
CA GLU A 222 13.38 -33.43 -6.85
C GLU A 222 12.84 -32.41 -5.82
N ASP A 223 12.73 -31.14 -6.20
CA ASP A 223 12.24 -30.05 -5.35
C ASP A 223 10.75 -29.75 -5.59
N ALA A 224 10.21 -30.21 -6.72
CA ALA A 224 8.89 -29.82 -7.21
C ALA A 224 7.75 -30.09 -6.22
N ASN A 225 7.72 -31.26 -5.57
CA ASN A 225 6.64 -31.59 -4.65
C ASN A 225 6.69 -30.73 -3.36
N LYS A 226 7.88 -30.55 -2.78
CA LYS A 226 8.07 -29.71 -1.58
C LYS A 226 7.68 -28.25 -1.84
N LEU A 227 8.03 -27.75 -3.03
CA LEU A 227 7.65 -26.40 -3.45
C LEU A 227 6.13 -26.29 -3.64
N LEU A 228 5.49 -27.25 -4.31
CA LEU A 228 4.04 -27.25 -4.52
C LEU A 228 3.29 -27.24 -3.18
N ASP A 229 3.69 -28.09 -2.23
CA ASP A 229 3.06 -28.17 -0.91
C ASP A 229 3.17 -26.81 -0.19
N SER A 230 4.37 -26.23 -0.16
CA SER A 230 4.62 -24.95 0.52
C SER A 230 3.84 -23.79 -0.10
N LEU A 231 3.77 -23.71 -1.44
CA LEU A 231 3.00 -22.67 -2.13
C LEU A 231 1.49 -22.83 -1.87
N THR A 232 0.99 -24.07 -1.84
CA THR A 232 -0.43 -24.37 -1.61
C THR A 232 -0.84 -24.09 -0.16
N GLU A 233 0.01 -24.43 0.81
CA GLU A 233 -0.19 -24.10 2.24
C GLU A 233 -0.28 -22.58 2.48
N ASN A 234 0.53 -21.80 1.74
CA ASN A 234 0.47 -20.34 1.74
C ASN A 234 -0.65 -19.77 0.84
N ARG A 235 -1.56 -20.62 0.36
CA ARG A 235 -2.75 -20.27 -0.46
C ARG A 235 -2.42 -19.60 -1.80
N HIS A 236 -1.20 -19.78 -2.33
CA HIS A 236 -0.88 -19.30 -3.67
C HIS A 236 -1.52 -20.21 -4.72
N ARG A 237 -2.02 -19.61 -5.80
CA ARG A 237 -2.57 -20.35 -6.95
C ARG A 237 -1.43 -20.82 -7.84
N VAL A 238 -1.29 -22.13 -7.96
CA VAL A 238 -0.19 -22.78 -8.68
C VAL A 238 -0.73 -23.75 -9.72
N THR A 239 -0.20 -23.66 -10.93
CA THR A 239 -0.33 -24.70 -11.96
C THR A 239 1.04 -25.34 -12.19
N LYS A 240 1.11 -26.67 -12.03
CA LYS A 240 2.30 -27.48 -12.29
C LYS A 240 2.28 -28.02 -13.71
N LEU A 241 3.33 -27.75 -14.48
CA LEU A 241 3.57 -28.31 -15.81
C LEU A 241 4.85 -29.16 -15.75
N ALA A 242 4.70 -30.48 -15.88
CA ALA A 242 5.85 -31.37 -15.96
C ALA A 242 6.54 -31.19 -17.32
N THR A 243 7.86 -30.94 -17.32
CA THR A 243 8.63 -30.76 -18.54
C THR A 243 9.90 -31.60 -18.51
N THR A 244 10.25 -32.26 -19.61
CA THR A 244 11.55 -32.93 -19.73
C THR A 244 12.51 -32.00 -20.44
N GLY A 245 13.60 -31.60 -19.76
CA GLY A 245 14.60 -30.69 -20.33
C GLY A 245 15.38 -31.32 -21.48
N GLY A 246 15.60 -30.57 -22.56
CA GLY A 246 16.47 -30.96 -23.67
C GLY A 246 17.95 -30.91 -23.26
N PHE A 247 18.74 -31.87 -23.78
CA PHE A 247 20.19 -32.07 -23.62
C PHE A 247 20.69 -32.94 -22.45
N LEU A 248 20.05 -32.94 -21.27
CA LEU A 248 20.51 -33.76 -20.13
C LEU A 248 19.54 -34.83 -19.64
N LYS A 249 18.31 -34.89 -20.19
CA LYS A 249 17.20 -35.71 -19.65
C LYS A 249 16.94 -35.50 -18.14
N ALA A 250 17.40 -34.38 -17.58
CA ALA A 250 17.05 -33.98 -16.22
C ALA A 250 15.60 -33.48 -16.25
N GLY A 251 14.75 -34.08 -15.41
CA GLY A 251 13.36 -33.68 -15.27
C GLY A 251 13.27 -32.34 -14.56
N ASN A 252 12.62 -31.36 -15.20
CA ASN A 252 12.37 -30.05 -14.62
C ASN A 252 10.87 -29.82 -14.57
N THR A 253 10.40 -29.25 -13.48
CA THR A 253 9.02 -28.86 -13.35
C THR A 253 8.90 -27.36 -13.55
N THR A 254 7.98 -26.93 -14.42
CA THR A 254 7.59 -25.52 -14.55
C THR A 254 6.37 -25.25 -13.69
N PHE A 255 6.45 -24.25 -12.82
CA PHE A 255 5.32 -23.72 -12.05
C PHE A 255 4.87 -22.39 -12.62
N LEU A 256 3.57 -22.25 -12.87
CA LEU A 256 2.91 -20.99 -13.18
C LEU A 256 2.13 -20.54 -11.95
N ILE A 257 2.53 -19.42 -11.35
CA ILE A 257 2.01 -18.94 -10.08
C ILE A 257 1.39 -17.56 -10.31
N GLY A 258 0.06 -17.48 -10.23
CA GLY A 258 -0.65 -16.20 -10.30
C GLY A 258 -0.75 -15.59 -8.91
N THR A 259 -0.14 -14.42 -8.71
CA THR A 259 -0.06 -13.76 -7.39
C THR A 259 -0.23 -12.25 -7.52
N GLU A 260 -0.66 -11.58 -6.45
CA GLU A 260 -0.67 -10.11 -6.39
C GLU A 260 0.78 -9.57 -6.27
N ASP A 261 1.04 -8.36 -6.77
CA ASP A 261 2.37 -7.74 -6.82
C ASP A 261 3.03 -7.66 -5.43
N ASP A 262 2.26 -7.34 -4.40
CA ASP A 262 2.72 -7.26 -3.00
C ASP A 262 3.04 -8.63 -2.38
N GLN A 263 2.65 -9.73 -3.02
CA GLN A 263 2.94 -11.11 -2.59
C GLN A 263 4.11 -11.75 -3.36
N VAL A 264 4.68 -11.08 -4.36
CA VAL A 264 5.78 -11.64 -5.16
C VAL A 264 6.98 -12.00 -4.29
N ASP A 265 7.37 -11.13 -3.35
CA ASP A 265 8.53 -11.39 -2.49
C ASP A 265 8.33 -12.63 -1.61
N GLN A 266 7.12 -12.83 -1.09
CA GLN A 266 6.77 -14.05 -0.33
C GLN A 266 6.91 -15.30 -1.19
N VAL A 267 6.41 -15.28 -2.44
CA VAL A 267 6.57 -16.40 -3.38
C VAL A 267 8.04 -16.67 -3.68
N MET A 268 8.83 -15.61 -3.90
CA MET A 268 10.27 -15.73 -4.15
C MET A 268 11.01 -16.35 -2.97
N ASP A 269 10.66 -15.99 -1.74
CA ASP A 269 11.29 -16.53 -0.55
C ASP A 269 10.94 -18.01 -0.33
N ILE A 270 9.70 -18.43 -0.61
CA ILE A 270 9.32 -19.85 -0.63
C ILE A 270 10.14 -20.62 -1.67
N ILE A 271 10.31 -20.08 -2.89
CA ILE A 271 11.09 -20.74 -3.94
C ILE A 271 12.56 -20.90 -3.52
N LYS A 272 13.17 -19.84 -2.97
CA LYS A 272 14.57 -19.88 -2.50
C LYS A 272 14.76 -20.89 -1.36
N ASP A 273 13.81 -20.98 -0.45
CA ASP A 273 13.85 -21.91 0.68
C ASP A 273 13.73 -23.37 0.23
N LYS A 274 12.96 -23.65 -0.82
CA LYS A 274 12.66 -25.03 -1.26
C LYS A 274 13.52 -25.56 -2.41
N CYS A 275 14.20 -24.71 -3.16
CA CYS A 275 14.97 -25.13 -4.35
C CYS A 275 16.48 -25.00 -4.12
N GLU A 276 17.15 -26.13 -3.92
CA GLU A 276 18.57 -26.19 -3.56
C GLU A 276 19.44 -26.56 -4.76
N THR A 277 20.68 -26.04 -4.79
CA THR A 277 21.69 -26.49 -5.76
C THR A 277 22.51 -27.65 -5.18
N ARG A 278 22.84 -28.63 -6.02
CA ARG A 278 23.45 -29.91 -5.65
C ARG A 278 24.56 -30.25 -6.64
N LYS A 279 25.58 -30.97 -6.20
CA LYS A 279 26.60 -31.53 -7.10
C LYS A 279 26.16 -32.90 -7.61
N GLN A 280 26.20 -33.09 -8.93
CA GLN A 280 25.97 -34.38 -9.56
C GLN A 280 27.14 -34.73 -10.47
N VAL A 281 27.44 -36.02 -10.53
CA VAL A 281 28.49 -36.55 -11.39
C VAL A 281 27.85 -36.95 -12.72
N ALA A 282 28.17 -36.24 -13.79
CA ALA A 282 27.69 -36.54 -15.14
C ALA A 282 28.76 -37.30 -15.95
N THR A 283 28.35 -38.37 -16.62
CA THR A 283 29.17 -39.07 -17.61
C THR A 283 29.00 -38.42 -18.98
N SER A 284 30.11 -37.98 -19.59
CA SER A 284 30.09 -37.44 -20.95
C SER A 284 29.51 -38.48 -21.94
N PRO A 285 28.55 -38.10 -22.79
CA PRO A 285 28.03 -38.99 -23.81
C PRO A 285 29.16 -39.47 -24.73
N ALA A 286 29.08 -40.74 -25.16
CA ALA A 286 30.08 -41.30 -26.08
C ALA A 286 30.11 -40.48 -27.39
N PRO A 287 31.29 -40.28 -28.01
CA PRO A 287 31.36 -39.54 -29.27
C PRO A 287 30.53 -40.25 -30.33
N VAL A 288 29.79 -39.49 -31.12
CA VAL A 288 29.12 -40.03 -32.30
C VAL A 288 30.21 -40.43 -33.31
N SER A 289 30.12 -41.66 -33.82
CA SER A 289 31.03 -42.25 -34.81
C SER A 289 31.44 -41.24 -35.89
N GLY A 290 32.74 -40.91 -35.95
CA GLY A 290 33.32 -40.01 -36.98
C GLY A 290 33.96 -38.73 -36.46
N THR A 291 33.96 -38.48 -35.14
CA THR A 291 34.63 -37.32 -34.54
C THR A 291 36.02 -37.70 -34.00
N THR A 292 37.08 -37.05 -34.48
CA THR A 292 38.49 -37.32 -34.13
C THR A 292 38.96 -36.65 -32.83
N GLY A 293 38.03 -36.35 -31.91
CA GLY A 293 38.33 -35.75 -30.62
C GLY A 293 38.77 -36.79 -29.58
N VAL A 294 39.73 -36.43 -28.72
CA VAL A 294 40.14 -37.25 -27.57
C VAL A 294 38.95 -37.40 -26.61
N TYR A 295 38.39 -38.60 -26.52
CA TYR A 295 37.36 -38.95 -25.55
C TYR A 295 38.00 -39.11 -24.17
N VAL A 296 37.61 -38.23 -23.24
CA VAL A 296 38.06 -38.30 -21.84
C VAL A 296 36.89 -38.83 -21.01
N PRO A 297 36.88 -40.11 -20.59
CA PRO A 297 35.80 -40.72 -19.82
C PRO A 297 35.94 -40.42 -18.32
N HIS A 298 36.21 -39.16 -17.97
CA HIS A 298 36.25 -38.77 -16.56
C HIS A 298 34.90 -38.20 -16.14
N PRO A 299 34.33 -38.67 -15.03
CA PRO A 299 33.10 -38.12 -14.50
C PRO A 299 33.31 -36.63 -14.18
N ILE A 300 32.45 -35.76 -14.70
CA ILE A 300 32.53 -34.31 -14.46
C ILE A 300 31.51 -33.98 -13.36
N GLU A 301 31.95 -33.34 -12.28
CA GLU A 301 31.04 -32.73 -11.31
C GLU A 301 30.36 -31.52 -11.95
N VAL A 302 29.04 -31.56 -12.04
CA VAL A 302 28.19 -30.45 -12.47
C VAL A 302 27.26 -30.04 -11.33
N ASN A 303 26.99 -28.74 -11.22
CA ASN A 303 25.96 -28.26 -10.32
C ASN A 303 24.59 -28.37 -11.02
N VAL A 304 23.66 -29.05 -10.38
CA VAL A 304 22.26 -29.25 -10.82
C VAL A 304 21.32 -28.89 -9.68
N GLY A 305 20.08 -28.53 -10.01
CA GLY A 305 19.11 -28.04 -9.03
C GLY A 305 18.94 -26.52 -9.09
N GLY A 306 18.34 -25.97 -8.02
CA GLY A 306 17.95 -24.57 -7.95
C GLY A 306 16.69 -24.25 -8.78
N ALA A 307 16.42 -22.96 -8.94
CA ALA A 307 15.27 -22.45 -9.65
C ALA A 307 15.67 -21.32 -10.62
N THR A 308 15.14 -21.37 -11.84
CA THR A 308 15.09 -20.20 -12.72
C THR A 308 13.71 -19.56 -12.60
N VAL A 309 13.64 -18.30 -12.21
CA VAL A 309 12.37 -17.62 -11.96
C VAL A 309 12.22 -16.38 -12.83
N PHE A 310 11.05 -16.24 -13.46
CA PHE A 310 10.63 -15.05 -14.19
C PHE A 310 9.40 -14.45 -13.50
N VAL A 311 9.35 -13.13 -13.37
CA VAL A 311 8.17 -12.40 -12.87
C VAL A 311 7.65 -11.53 -14.02
N VAL A 312 6.41 -11.74 -14.41
CA VAL A 312 5.80 -11.08 -15.57
C VAL A 312 4.57 -10.29 -15.13
N ASP A 313 4.44 -9.06 -15.64
CA ASP A 313 3.24 -8.25 -15.45
C ASP A 313 2.05 -8.83 -16.20
N VAL A 314 0.93 -9.02 -15.51
CA VAL A 314 -0.32 -9.47 -16.13
C VAL A 314 -1.22 -8.26 -16.37
N GLU A 315 -1.33 -7.85 -17.64
CA GLU A 315 -2.20 -6.72 -18.01
C GLU A 315 -3.68 -7.00 -17.79
N LYS A 316 -4.11 -8.25 -18.03
CA LYS A 316 -5.50 -8.70 -17.89
C LYS A 316 -5.53 -10.13 -17.38
N HIS A 317 -6.37 -10.37 -16.38
CA HIS A 317 -6.67 -11.69 -15.84
C HIS A 317 -8.19 -11.80 -15.72
N PHE A 318 -8.75 -12.90 -16.24
CA PHE A 318 -10.16 -13.23 -16.13
C PHE A 318 -10.29 -14.65 -15.59
N LYS A 319 -11.23 -14.85 -14.68
CA LYS A 319 -11.67 -16.17 -14.25
C LYS A 319 -13.02 -16.42 -14.91
N ILE A 320 -13.08 -17.45 -15.77
CA ILE A 320 -14.31 -17.91 -16.44
C ILE A 320 -14.78 -19.16 -15.71
#